data_AF-A0A8J4Y6N7-F1
#
_entry.id   AF-A0A8J4Y6N7-F1
#
_cell.length_a   1.000
_cell.length_b   1.000
_cell.length_c   1.000
_cell.angle_alpha   90.00
_cell.angle_beta   90.00
_cell.angle_gamma   90.00
#
_symmetry.space_group_name_H-M   'P 1'
#
loop_
_entity.id
_entity.type
_entity.pdbx_description
1 polymer ?
#
loop_
_entity_poly.entity_id
_entity_poly.type
_entity_poly.pdbx_seq_one_letter_code
_entity_poly.pdbx_strand_id
1 'polypeptide(L)'
;MATLESPSQVFPARVPPEVRSLVKAAPSMDKAFFRRLIKVSLGYLQGSRGTEQEAAVAHLCAARQATTEDKAMSVCIQYCGAVSLLKAVLRLNTATTRQEALVADLTALGGTQTGLALRLPGGFAVDVSRVVYGAARPDIDRQLVANSPSLPTMTHMTWRVDVTISTSWLSRVLEPMVVLNMKTNTGTSHTFQVPLSKFHLLRFTVASLLHQMATLQAASICKK
;
A
#
# COMPACT_ATOMS: atom_id res chain seq x y z
N MET A 1 12.61 22.71 -22.16
CA MET A 1 11.54 21.70 -22.20
C MET A 1 12.20 20.33 -22.30
N ALA A 2 12.44 19.67 -21.16
CA ALA A 2 13.04 18.34 -21.12
C ALA A 2 11.92 17.31 -20.85
N THR A 3 11.75 16.38 -21.77
CA THR A 3 10.80 15.27 -21.71
C THR A 3 11.21 14.29 -20.61
N LEU A 4 10.58 14.42 -19.44
CA LEU A 4 10.62 13.43 -18.36
C LEU A 4 9.72 12.24 -18.70
N GLU A 5 10.03 11.50 -19.77
CA GLU A 5 9.55 10.12 -19.91
C GLU A 5 10.60 9.20 -19.29
N SER A 6 10.70 9.23 -17.97
CA SER A 6 11.34 8.13 -17.25
C SER A 6 10.47 6.89 -17.44
N PRO A 7 10.98 5.79 -18.03
CA PRO A 7 10.22 4.56 -18.14
C PRO A 7 9.80 4.14 -16.74
N SER A 8 8.53 3.78 -16.58
CA SER A 8 7.93 3.43 -15.30
C SER A 8 8.52 2.14 -14.74
N GLN A 9 9.76 2.21 -14.26
CA GLN A 9 10.49 1.04 -13.81
C GLN A 9 9.78 0.47 -12.59
N VAL A 10 9.32 -0.77 -12.70
CA VAL A 10 8.65 -1.53 -11.62
C VAL A 10 9.48 -1.51 -10.32
N PHE A 11 10.81 -1.42 -10.44
CA PHE A 11 11.74 -1.19 -9.33
C PHE A 11 12.71 -0.05 -9.68
N PRO A 12 12.60 1.13 -9.04
CA PRO A 12 13.44 2.28 -9.38
C PRO A 12 14.89 2.24 -8.84
N ALA A 13 15.25 1.27 -7.98
CA ALA A 13 16.60 1.23 -7.39
C ALA A 13 17.18 -0.19 -7.22
N ARG A 14 16.49 -1.10 -6.52
CA ARG A 14 17.02 -2.45 -6.26
C ARG A 14 15.91 -3.49 -6.29
N VAL A 15 16.04 -4.47 -7.18
CA VAL A 15 15.15 -5.65 -7.20
C VAL A 15 15.43 -6.51 -5.96
N PRO A 16 14.42 -6.83 -5.13
CA PRO A 16 14.57 -7.68 -3.95
C PRO A 16 15.18 -9.05 -4.29
N PRO A 17 16.01 -9.64 -3.41
CA PRO A 17 16.67 -10.92 -3.67
C PRO A 17 15.68 -12.08 -3.88
N GLU A 18 14.49 -12.01 -3.29
CA GLU A 18 13.41 -12.99 -3.45
C GLU A 18 12.84 -12.98 -4.86
N VAL A 19 12.68 -11.78 -5.44
CA VAL A 19 12.25 -11.60 -6.84
C VAL A 19 13.35 -12.10 -7.78
N ARG A 20 14.62 -11.88 -7.46
CA ARG A 20 15.74 -12.44 -8.25
C ARG A 20 15.74 -13.97 -8.24
N SER A 21 15.53 -14.58 -7.08
CA SER A 21 15.44 -16.04 -6.95
C SER A 21 14.24 -16.62 -7.69
N LEU A 22 13.09 -15.93 -7.66
CA LEU A 22 11.92 -16.31 -8.46
C LEU A 22 12.21 -16.25 -9.96
N VAL A 23 12.85 -15.19 -10.45
CA VAL A 23 13.13 -15.03 -11.89
C VAL A 23 14.21 -16.02 -12.36
N LYS A 24 15.19 -16.36 -11.52
CA LYS A 24 16.15 -17.45 -11.79
C LYS A 24 15.47 -18.83 -11.89
N ALA A 25 14.40 -19.04 -11.14
CA ALA A 25 13.62 -20.29 -11.15
C ALA A 25 12.47 -20.29 -12.18
N ALA A 26 12.20 -19.15 -12.84
CA ALA A 26 11.14 -19.02 -13.84
C ALA A 26 11.28 -19.94 -15.07
N PRO A 27 12.48 -20.18 -15.64
CA PRO A 27 12.61 -21.09 -16.80
C PRO A 27 12.37 -22.56 -16.47
N SER A 28 12.50 -22.97 -15.20
CA SER A 28 12.23 -24.35 -14.76
C SER A 28 10.82 -24.54 -14.18
N MET A 29 9.97 -23.52 -14.26
CA MET A 29 8.66 -23.48 -13.64
C MET A 29 7.55 -23.70 -14.68
N ASP A 30 6.65 -24.64 -14.40
CA ASP A 30 5.47 -24.86 -15.23
C ASP A 30 4.48 -23.69 -15.13
N LYS A 31 3.79 -23.40 -16.24
CA LYS A 31 2.84 -22.30 -16.36
C LYS A 31 1.64 -22.45 -15.44
N ALA A 32 1.18 -23.69 -15.22
CA ALA A 32 0.08 -23.98 -14.30
C ALA A 32 0.46 -23.69 -12.84
N PHE A 33 1.70 -24.02 -12.45
CA PHE A 33 2.21 -23.76 -11.11
C PHE A 33 2.32 -22.26 -10.82
N PHE A 34 2.87 -21.48 -11.75
CA PHE A 34 2.98 -20.02 -11.58
C PHE A 34 1.62 -19.33 -11.46
N ARG A 35 0.60 -19.78 -12.21
CA ARG A 35 -0.77 -19.25 -12.06
C ARG A 35 -1.35 -19.57 -10.68
N ARG A 36 -1.08 -20.77 -10.16
CA ARG A 36 -1.48 -21.15 -8.80
C ARG A 36 -0.74 -20.30 -7.76
N LEU A 37 0.55 -20.06 -7.97
CA LEU A 37 1.38 -19.18 -7.15
C LEU A 37 0.78 -17.77 -7.09
N ILE A 38 0.48 -17.15 -8.24
CA ILE A 38 -0.16 -15.83 -8.31
C ILE A 38 -1.51 -15.83 -7.58
N LYS A 39 -2.35 -16.85 -7.76
CA LYS A 39 -3.65 -16.93 -7.09
C LYS A 39 -3.51 -16.97 -5.56
N VAL A 40 -2.59 -17.78 -5.04
CA VAL A 40 -2.32 -17.86 -3.60
C VAL A 40 -1.72 -16.55 -3.08
N SER A 41 -0.77 -15.96 -3.83
CA SER A 41 -0.21 -14.64 -3.49
C SER A 41 -1.25 -13.54 -3.50
N LEU A 42 -2.23 -13.61 -4.42
CA LEU A 42 -3.34 -12.67 -4.46
C LEU A 42 -4.27 -12.87 -3.25
N GLY A 43 -4.62 -14.11 -2.91
CA GLY A 43 -5.42 -14.42 -1.71
C GLY A 43 -4.81 -13.85 -0.43
N TYR A 44 -3.48 -13.91 -0.30
CA TYR A 44 -2.77 -13.26 0.80
C TYR A 44 -2.93 -11.73 0.82
N LEU A 45 -2.78 -11.08 -0.33
CA LEU A 45 -2.95 -9.63 -0.44
C LEU A 45 -4.40 -9.19 -0.16
N GLN A 46 -5.36 -10.05 -0.50
CA GLN A 46 -6.78 -9.84 -0.28
C GLN A 46 -7.20 -10.07 1.18
N GLY A 47 -6.34 -10.66 2.01
CA GLY A 47 -6.54 -10.75 3.45
C GLY A 47 -6.85 -12.15 3.99
N SER A 48 -6.79 -13.21 3.17
CA SER A 48 -6.70 -14.57 3.72
C SER A 48 -5.40 -14.63 4.53
N ARG A 49 -5.51 -14.79 5.84
CA ARG A 49 -4.39 -14.84 6.79
C ARG A 49 -4.63 -15.97 7.78
N GLY A 50 -3.55 -16.59 8.25
CA GLY A 50 -3.60 -17.70 9.21
C GLY A 50 -3.62 -19.07 8.53
N THR A 51 -4.45 -19.98 9.05
CA THR A 51 -4.48 -21.42 8.69
C THR A 51 -4.81 -21.69 7.22
N GLU A 52 -5.64 -20.86 6.59
CA GLU A 52 -5.97 -20.99 5.15
C GLU A 52 -4.75 -20.79 4.26
N GLN A 53 -3.84 -19.89 4.67
CA GLN A 53 -2.65 -19.60 3.90
C GLN A 53 -1.55 -20.62 4.13
N GLU A 54 -1.42 -21.13 5.35
CA GLU A 54 -0.54 -22.27 5.66
C GLU A 54 -0.96 -23.50 4.86
N ALA A 55 -2.26 -23.78 4.77
CA ALA A 55 -2.81 -24.85 3.92
C ALA A 55 -2.52 -24.58 2.43
N ALA A 56 -2.70 -23.34 1.95
CA ALA A 56 -2.42 -22.99 0.55
C ALA A 56 -0.92 -23.13 0.19
N VAL A 57 -0.01 -22.78 1.10
CA VAL A 57 1.43 -22.97 0.93
C VAL A 57 1.79 -24.46 1.01
N ALA A 58 1.16 -25.24 1.90
CA ALA A 58 1.32 -26.69 1.94
C ALA A 58 0.84 -27.36 0.64
N HIS A 59 -0.26 -26.90 0.04
CA HIS A 59 -0.73 -27.36 -1.27
C HIS A 59 0.23 -27.00 -2.41
N LEU A 60 0.94 -25.87 -2.33
CA LEU A 60 2.00 -25.52 -3.29
C LEU A 60 3.23 -26.43 -3.13
N CYS A 61 3.62 -26.76 -1.90
CA CYS A 61 4.70 -27.71 -1.63
C CYS A 61 4.35 -29.14 -2.11
N ALA A 62 3.11 -29.57 -1.88
CA ALA A 62 2.60 -30.86 -2.36
C ALA A 62 2.55 -30.93 -3.90
N ALA A 63 2.09 -29.86 -4.56
CA ALA A 63 2.03 -29.79 -6.02
C ALA A 63 3.42 -29.87 -6.70
N ARG A 64 4.48 -29.50 -6.00
CA ARG A 64 5.87 -29.57 -6.48
C ARG A 64 6.63 -30.79 -5.99
N GLN A 65 5.95 -31.73 -5.32
CA GLN A 65 6.52 -32.95 -4.74
C GLN A 65 7.78 -32.63 -3.91
N ALA A 66 7.69 -31.58 -3.08
CA ALA A 66 8.79 -31.15 -2.23
C ALA A 66 8.88 -32.05 -0.99
N THR A 67 9.44 -33.25 -1.16
CA THR A 67 9.72 -34.21 -0.07
C THR A 67 10.97 -33.88 0.74
N THR A 68 11.75 -32.87 0.33
CA THR A 68 13.00 -32.44 0.97
C THR A 68 12.88 -31.00 1.46
N GLU A 69 13.43 -30.69 2.64
CA GLU A 69 13.40 -29.36 3.27
C GLU A 69 13.93 -28.25 2.34
N ASP A 70 14.99 -28.53 1.57
CA ASP A 70 15.58 -27.58 0.60
C ASP A 70 14.61 -27.19 -0.53
N LYS A 71 13.80 -28.16 -1.01
CA LYS A 71 12.80 -27.91 -2.06
C LYS A 71 11.63 -27.11 -1.51
N ALA A 72 11.23 -27.34 -0.27
CA ALA A 72 10.19 -26.56 0.41
C ALA A 72 10.64 -25.10 0.60
N MET A 73 11.89 -24.90 1.04
CA MET A 73 12.47 -23.56 1.18
C MET A 73 12.52 -22.81 -0.15
N SER A 74 12.89 -23.49 -1.24
CA SER A 74 12.87 -22.90 -2.59
C SER A 74 11.48 -22.42 -3.02
N VAL A 75 10.43 -23.19 -2.71
CA VAL A 75 9.03 -22.82 -2.99
C VAL A 75 8.58 -21.63 -2.16
N CYS A 76 8.95 -21.57 -0.88
CA CYS A 76 8.67 -20.42 -0.02
C CYS A 76 9.34 -19.14 -0.52
N ILE A 77 10.60 -19.22 -0.97
CA ILE A 77 11.31 -18.07 -1.56
C ILE A 77 10.62 -17.61 -2.85
N GLN A 78 10.17 -18.53 -3.69
CA GLN A 78 9.41 -18.21 -4.91
C GLN A 78 8.07 -17.52 -4.59
N TYR A 79 7.36 -18.00 -3.57
CA TYR A 79 6.12 -17.39 -3.09
C TYR A 79 6.36 -15.96 -2.57
N CYS A 80 7.38 -15.75 -1.74
CA CYS A 80 7.76 -14.42 -1.25
C CYS A 80 8.17 -13.47 -2.38
N GLY A 81 8.87 -14.00 -3.40
CA GLY A 81 9.20 -13.27 -4.62
C GLY A 81 7.95 -12.83 -5.39
N ALA A 82 6.95 -13.71 -5.51
CA ALA A 82 5.71 -13.41 -6.24
C ALA A 82 4.84 -12.39 -5.52
N VAL A 83 4.73 -12.49 -4.19
CA VAL A 83 4.04 -11.48 -3.37
C VAL A 83 4.74 -10.11 -3.48
N SER A 84 6.08 -10.08 -3.42
CA SER A 84 6.86 -8.84 -3.53
C SER A 84 6.73 -8.21 -4.91
N LEU A 85 6.78 -9.02 -5.97
CA LEU A 85 6.52 -8.60 -7.34
C LEU A 85 5.10 -8.02 -7.45
N LEU A 86 4.09 -8.74 -6.98
CA LEU A 86 2.70 -8.31 -7.08
C LEU A 86 2.45 -7.01 -6.29
N LYS A 87 3.04 -6.85 -5.10
CA LYS A 87 3.01 -5.58 -4.35
C LYS A 87 3.66 -4.43 -5.13
N ALA A 88 4.81 -4.67 -5.78
CA ALA A 88 5.49 -3.64 -6.57
C ALA A 88 4.66 -3.24 -7.78
N VAL A 89 4.09 -4.20 -8.49
CA VAL A 89 3.29 -3.94 -9.69
C VAL A 89 1.93 -3.32 -9.36
N LEU A 90 1.28 -3.72 -8.26
CA LEU A 90 0.04 -3.08 -7.80
C LEU A 90 0.26 -1.65 -7.30
N ARG A 91 1.48 -1.24 -6.94
CA ARG A 91 1.77 0.16 -6.60
C ARG A 91 1.83 1.09 -7.81
N LEU A 92 1.95 0.54 -9.01
CA LEU A 92 2.00 1.34 -10.23
C LEU A 92 0.64 1.97 -10.52
N ASN A 93 0.67 3.21 -10.97
CA ASN A 93 -0.54 3.91 -11.38
C ASN A 93 -0.95 3.41 -12.77
N THR A 94 -2.15 2.80 -12.84
CA THR A 94 -2.73 2.27 -14.08
C THR A 94 -3.10 3.37 -15.09
N ALA A 95 -3.19 4.64 -14.65
CA ALA A 95 -3.43 5.78 -15.53
C ALA A 95 -2.17 6.24 -16.29
N THR A 96 -0.99 6.07 -15.70
CA THR A 96 0.28 6.53 -16.30
C THR A 96 1.05 5.42 -17.00
N THR A 97 0.95 4.18 -16.53
CA THR A 97 1.68 3.04 -17.09
C THR A 97 0.79 2.29 -18.08
N ARG A 98 1.20 2.26 -19.36
CA ARG A 98 0.53 1.45 -20.40
C ARG A 98 0.86 -0.03 -20.22
N GLN A 99 -0.08 -0.91 -20.57
CA GLN A 99 0.07 -2.36 -20.44
C GLN A 99 1.30 -2.88 -21.20
N GLU A 100 1.60 -2.31 -22.37
CA GLU A 100 2.75 -2.67 -23.18
C GLU A 100 4.08 -2.26 -22.54
N ALA A 101 4.12 -1.08 -21.91
CA ALA A 101 5.29 -0.61 -21.17
C ALA A 101 5.55 -1.50 -19.94
N LEU A 102 4.48 -1.92 -19.24
CA LEU A 102 4.62 -2.86 -18.12
C LEU A 102 5.15 -4.22 -18.57
N VAL A 103 4.64 -4.76 -19.67
CA VAL A 103 5.11 -6.04 -20.21
C VAL A 103 6.56 -5.93 -20.70
N ALA A 104 6.93 -4.82 -21.33
CA ALA A 104 8.30 -4.52 -21.72
C ALA A 104 9.21 -4.42 -20.49
N ASP A 105 8.81 -3.71 -19.44
CA ASP A 105 9.57 -3.57 -18.19
C ASP A 105 9.73 -4.90 -17.46
N LEU A 106 8.67 -5.72 -17.39
CA LEU A 106 8.72 -7.05 -16.78
C LEU A 106 9.62 -8.02 -17.58
N THR A 107 9.65 -7.86 -18.90
CA THR A 107 10.54 -8.63 -19.79
C THR A 107 11.98 -8.10 -19.73
N ALA A 108 12.16 -6.81 -19.43
CA ALA A 108 13.42 -6.09 -19.30
C ALA A 108 13.98 -6.03 -17.87
N LEU A 109 13.33 -6.68 -16.89
CA LEU A 109 13.77 -6.76 -15.47
C LEU A 109 15.13 -7.45 -15.24
N GLY A 110 15.90 -7.69 -16.31
CA GLY A 110 17.27 -8.18 -16.34
C GLY A 110 18.27 -7.35 -17.15
N GLY A 111 17.93 -6.11 -17.53
CA GLY A 111 18.68 -5.37 -18.55
C GLY A 111 19.87 -4.55 -18.09
N THR A 112 19.80 -3.78 -17.00
CA THR A 112 20.68 -2.58 -16.92
C THR A 112 21.45 -2.34 -15.62
N GLN A 113 21.27 -3.13 -14.56
CA GLN A 113 21.93 -2.84 -13.27
C GLN A 113 22.64 -4.04 -12.60
N THR A 114 22.60 -5.25 -13.16
CA THR A 114 23.11 -6.46 -12.45
C THR A 114 23.80 -7.55 -13.30
N GLY A 115 24.18 -7.29 -14.55
CA GLY A 115 24.99 -8.24 -15.34
C GLY A 115 24.36 -9.62 -15.57
N LEU A 116 23.04 -9.74 -15.41
CA LEU A 116 22.30 -10.99 -15.52
C LEU A 116 21.00 -10.72 -16.26
N ALA A 117 20.89 -11.27 -17.47
CA ALA A 117 19.72 -11.25 -18.33
C ALA A 117 18.54 -12.05 -17.72
N LEU A 118 17.97 -11.51 -16.65
CA LEU A 118 16.77 -12.01 -15.98
C LEU A 118 15.53 -11.70 -16.83
N ARG A 119 15.20 -12.58 -17.77
CA ARG A 119 13.95 -12.53 -18.54
C ARG A 119 12.89 -13.39 -17.85
N LEU A 120 11.79 -12.78 -17.40
CA LEU A 120 10.56 -13.54 -17.16
C LEU A 120 10.07 -14.07 -18.53
N PRO A 121 9.80 -15.39 -18.68
CA PRO A 121 9.14 -15.90 -19.87
C PRO A 121 7.88 -15.09 -20.20
N GLY A 122 7.71 -14.66 -21.46
CA GLY A 122 6.66 -13.71 -21.84
C GLY A 122 5.22 -14.13 -21.47
N GLY A 123 4.98 -15.44 -21.33
CA GLY A 123 3.71 -15.96 -20.82
C GLY A 123 3.37 -15.55 -19.38
N PHE A 124 4.39 -15.30 -18.54
CA PHE A 124 4.22 -14.86 -17.16
C PHE A 124 4.00 -13.35 -17.03
N ALA A 125 4.66 -12.55 -17.87
CA ALA A 125 4.43 -11.11 -17.92
C ALA A 125 2.99 -10.77 -18.35
N VAL A 126 2.42 -11.55 -19.27
CA VAL A 126 1.03 -11.42 -19.70
C VAL A 126 0.06 -11.81 -18.57
N ASP A 127 0.32 -12.91 -17.86
CA ASP A 127 -0.53 -13.33 -16.73
C ASP A 127 -0.50 -12.30 -15.58
N VAL A 128 0.65 -11.66 -15.31
CA VAL A 128 0.76 -10.56 -14.33
C VAL A 128 0.03 -9.30 -14.81
N SER A 129 0.19 -8.89 -16.08
CA SER A 129 -0.51 -7.72 -16.59
C SER A 129 -2.04 -7.88 -16.55
N ARG A 130 -2.56 -9.10 -16.77
CA ARG A 130 -3.99 -9.41 -16.60
C ARG A 130 -4.49 -9.21 -15.16
N VAL A 131 -3.65 -9.46 -14.15
CA VAL A 131 -4.03 -9.22 -12.75
C VAL A 131 -4.08 -7.71 -12.45
N VAL A 132 -3.22 -6.92 -13.10
CA VAL A 132 -3.06 -5.49 -12.85
C VAL A 132 -4.13 -4.65 -13.54
N TYR A 133 -4.44 -4.99 -14.80
CA TYR A 133 -5.47 -4.32 -15.62
C TYR A 133 -6.80 -5.09 -15.66
N GLY A 134 -6.93 -6.17 -14.88
CA GLY A 134 -8.13 -7.00 -14.84
C GLY A 134 -9.29 -6.33 -14.09
N ALA A 135 -10.51 -6.82 -14.34
CA ALA A 135 -11.74 -6.34 -13.70
C ALA A 135 -11.76 -6.51 -12.16
N ALA A 136 -10.91 -7.39 -11.61
CA ALA A 136 -10.79 -7.63 -10.17
C ALA A 136 -9.94 -6.57 -9.44
N ARG A 137 -9.28 -5.66 -10.16
CA ARG A 137 -8.39 -4.64 -9.59
C ARG A 137 -9.03 -3.73 -8.53
N PRO A 138 -10.24 -3.16 -8.72
CA PRO A 138 -10.84 -2.29 -7.71
C PRO A 138 -11.14 -3.02 -6.40
N ASP A 139 -11.50 -4.30 -6.46
CA ASP A 139 -11.76 -5.10 -5.25
C ASP A 139 -10.47 -5.45 -4.50
N ILE A 140 -9.40 -5.75 -5.24
CA ILE A 140 -8.06 -5.95 -4.68
C ILE A 140 -7.58 -4.66 -3.99
N ASP A 141 -7.74 -3.50 -4.62
CA ASP A 141 -7.35 -2.21 -4.05
C ASP A 141 -8.16 -1.88 -2.79
N ARG A 142 -9.48 -2.13 -2.79
CA ARG A 142 -10.33 -1.95 -1.60
C ARG A 142 -9.87 -2.81 -0.43
N GLN A 143 -9.58 -4.09 -0.68
CA GLN A 143 -9.12 -5.02 0.35
C GLN A 143 -7.71 -4.65 0.84
N LEU A 144 -6.82 -4.20 -0.05
CA LEU A 144 -5.51 -3.69 0.34
C LEU A 144 -5.62 -2.45 1.24
N VAL A 145 -6.52 -1.52 0.93
CA VAL A 145 -6.76 -0.33 1.77
C VAL A 145 -7.34 -0.74 3.12
N ALA A 146 -8.32 -1.64 3.15
CA ALA A 146 -8.92 -2.15 4.38
C ALA A 146 -7.90 -2.87 5.28
N ASN A 147 -6.97 -3.62 4.67
CA ASN A 147 -5.93 -4.39 5.37
C ASN A 147 -4.64 -3.58 5.65
N SER A 148 -4.57 -2.33 5.19
CA SER A 148 -3.41 -1.48 5.42
C SER A 148 -3.40 -0.94 6.85
N PRO A 149 -2.23 -0.83 7.50
CA PRO A 149 -2.14 -0.18 8.80
C PRO A 149 -2.57 1.28 8.64
N SER A 150 -3.71 1.62 9.22
CA SER A 150 -4.23 2.99 9.23
C SER A 150 -3.90 3.65 10.56
N LEU A 151 -3.66 4.95 10.51
CA LEU A 151 -3.58 5.74 11.73
C LEU A 151 -4.98 5.85 12.34
N PRO A 152 -5.08 6.00 13.67
CA PRO A 152 -6.36 6.20 14.32
C PRO A 152 -7.07 7.42 13.73
N THR A 153 -8.28 7.22 13.22
CA THR A 153 -9.09 8.28 12.61
C THR A 153 -10.08 8.85 13.61
N MET A 154 -10.35 10.16 13.52
CA MET A 154 -11.38 10.80 14.34
C MET A 154 -12.76 10.48 13.77
N THR A 155 -13.60 9.82 14.57
CA THR A 155 -14.96 9.43 14.17
C THR A 155 -15.99 10.48 14.57
N HIS A 156 -15.82 11.08 15.75
CA HIS A 156 -16.78 12.04 16.29
C HIS A 156 -16.09 13.13 17.08
N MET A 157 -16.62 14.35 17.00
CA MET A 157 -16.10 15.50 17.71
C MET A 157 -17.26 16.36 18.22
N THR A 158 -17.29 16.60 19.52
CA THR A 158 -18.27 17.49 20.18
C THR A 158 -17.51 18.62 20.87
N TRP A 159 -18.08 19.82 20.87
CA TRP A 159 -17.50 20.98 21.52
C TRP A 159 -18.54 21.69 22.38
N ARG A 160 -18.06 22.37 23.42
CA ARG A 160 -18.85 23.32 24.21
C ARG A 160 -17.96 24.50 24.62
N VAL A 161 -18.58 25.63 24.93
CA VAL A 161 -17.88 26.82 25.41
C VAL A 161 -18.27 27.02 26.86
N ASP A 162 -17.29 26.92 27.74
CA ASP A 162 -17.43 27.17 29.16
C ASP A 162 -16.93 28.60 29.43
N VAL A 163 -17.69 29.38 30.20
CA VAL A 163 -17.32 30.74 30.59
C VAL A 163 -17.10 30.75 32.10
N THR A 164 -15.85 30.88 32.53
CA THR A 164 -15.53 30.96 33.95
C THR A 164 -15.75 32.39 34.43
N ILE A 165 -16.63 32.57 35.41
CA ILE A 165 -16.92 33.86 36.03
C ILE A 165 -16.05 33.98 37.29
N SER A 166 -14.95 34.73 37.21
CA SER A 166 -14.13 35.06 38.38
C SER A 166 -14.72 36.25 39.13
N THR A 167 -15.16 36.02 40.38
CA THR A 167 -15.76 37.05 41.26
C THR A 167 -14.74 37.65 42.24
N SER A 168 -13.55 38.04 41.75
CA SER A 168 -12.60 38.82 42.56
C SER A 168 -12.88 40.33 42.39
N TRP A 169 -12.78 41.09 43.50
CA TRP A 169 -13.16 42.50 43.57
C TRP A 169 -12.34 43.44 42.67
N LEU A 170 -11.20 43.01 42.12
CA LEU A 170 -10.29 43.87 41.36
C LEU A 170 -10.38 43.75 39.82
N SER A 171 -10.90 42.66 39.27
CA SER A 171 -11.14 42.55 37.82
C SER A 171 -12.08 41.38 37.49
N ARG A 172 -13.30 41.70 37.07
CA ARG A 172 -14.24 40.71 36.52
C ARG A 172 -13.78 40.34 35.10
N VAL A 173 -12.87 39.39 34.98
CA VAL A 173 -12.45 38.85 33.67
C VAL A 173 -13.28 37.61 33.36
N LEU A 174 -14.09 37.68 32.30
CA LEU A 174 -14.74 36.50 31.72
C LEU A 174 -13.79 35.90 30.69
N GLU A 175 -13.13 34.80 31.03
CA GLU A 175 -12.29 34.08 30.07
C GLU A 175 -13.10 32.90 29.47
N PRO A 176 -13.46 32.96 28.18
CA PRO A 176 -14.11 31.84 27.51
C PRO A 176 -13.09 30.73 27.22
N MET A 177 -13.49 29.49 27.52
CA MET A 177 -12.68 28.30 27.30
C MET A 177 -13.48 27.28 26.47
N VAL A 178 -12.89 26.77 25.40
CA VAL A 178 -13.54 25.78 24.55
C VAL A 178 -13.15 24.39 25.04
N VAL A 179 -14.11 23.56 25.39
CA VAL A 179 -13.89 22.15 25.74
C VAL A 179 -14.23 21.30 24.53
N LEU A 180 -13.24 20.54 24.06
CA LEU A 180 -13.35 19.65 22.91
C LEU A 180 -13.28 18.21 23.39
N ASN A 181 -14.21 17.38 22.91
CA ASN A 181 -14.20 15.95 23.12
C ASN A 181 -14.19 15.25 21.75
N MET A 182 -13.15 14.45 21.51
CA MET A 182 -12.99 13.68 20.28
C MET A 182 -12.98 12.18 20.57
N LYS A 183 -13.67 11.41 19.73
CA LYS A 183 -13.68 9.95 19.74
C LYS A 183 -12.92 9.42 18.54
N THR A 184 -11.97 8.56 18.80
CA THR A 184 -11.14 7.88 17.82
C THR A 184 -11.78 6.55 17.41
N ASN A 185 -11.50 6.04 16.21
CA ASN A 185 -11.93 4.72 15.73
C ASN A 185 -11.46 3.55 16.62
N THR A 186 -10.43 3.76 17.44
CA THR A 186 -9.94 2.82 18.47
C THR A 186 -10.83 2.76 19.72
N GLY A 187 -11.90 3.56 19.78
CA GLY A 187 -12.79 3.69 20.94
C GLY A 187 -12.25 4.64 22.02
N THR A 188 -11.03 5.18 21.85
CA THR A 188 -10.43 6.13 22.79
C THR A 188 -11.12 7.48 22.69
N SER A 189 -11.50 8.05 23.83
CA SER A 189 -12.06 9.40 23.92
C SER A 189 -11.02 10.34 24.53
N HIS A 190 -10.77 11.46 23.86
CA HIS A 190 -9.85 12.50 24.34
C HIS A 190 -10.63 13.78 24.58
N THR A 191 -10.55 14.30 25.80
CA THR A 191 -11.14 15.59 26.17
C THR A 191 -10.03 16.56 26.52
N PHE A 192 -10.05 17.75 25.94
CA PHE A 192 -9.07 18.80 26.22
C PHE A 192 -9.72 20.17 26.17
N GLN A 193 -9.14 21.11 26.92
CA GLN A 193 -9.62 22.48 27.04
C GLN A 193 -8.67 23.42 26.30
N VAL A 194 -9.23 24.34 25.53
CA VAL A 194 -8.48 25.22 24.64
C VAL A 194 -8.87 26.67 24.93
N PRO A 195 -7.92 27.52 25.38
CA PRO A 195 -8.12 28.95 25.46
C PRO A 195 -8.38 29.55 24.08
N LEU A 196 -9.10 30.68 24.03
CA LEU A 196 -9.49 31.34 22.77
C LEU A 196 -8.29 31.61 21.84
N SER A 197 -7.15 32.03 22.38
CA SER A 197 -5.92 32.30 21.62
C SER A 197 -5.39 31.05 20.89
N LYS A 198 -5.36 29.90 21.58
CA LYS A 198 -4.95 28.61 21.01
C LYS A 198 -5.99 28.08 20.03
N PHE A 199 -7.27 28.35 20.25
CA PHE A 199 -8.33 27.97 19.33
C PHE A 199 -8.20 28.69 17.98
N HIS A 200 -7.91 30.00 17.98
CA HIS A 200 -7.66 30.73 16.75
C HIS A 200 -6.42 30.24 15.99
N LEU A 201 -5.36 29.89 16.72
CA LEU A 201 -4.17 29.25 16.12
C LEU A 201 -4.54 27.92 15.47
N LEU A 202 -5.26 27.04 16.17
CA LEU A 202 -5.71 25.75 15.64
C LEU A 202 -6.54 25.95 14.36
N ARG A 203 -7.49 26.88 14.36
CA ARG A 203 -8.31 27.22 13.19
C ARG A 203 -7.45 27.61 11.99
N PHE A 204 -6.46 28.49 12.20
CA PHE A 204 -5.56 28.92 11.14
C PHE A 204 -4.70 27.76 10.62
N THR A 205 -4.12 26.95 11.51
CA THR A 205 -3.29 25.80 11.12
C THR A 205 -4.08 24.78 10.31
N VAL A 206 -5.31 24.46 10.74
CA VAL A 206 -6.18 23.52 10.01
C VAL A 206 -6.54 24.09 8.63
N ALA A 207 -6.89 25.36 8.53
CA ALA A 207 -7.19 25.99 7.24
C ALA A 207 -5.98 25.97 6.29
N SER A 208 -4.78 26.26 6.80
CA SER A 208 -3.55 26.20 6.03
C SER A 208 -3.24 24.79 5.53
N LEU A 209 -3.38 23.77 6.39
CA LEU A 209 -3.20 22.37 6.02
C LEU A 209 -4.21 21.93 4.96
N LEU A 210 -5.49 22.30 5.10
CA LEU A 210 -6.51 22.01 4.09
C LEU A 210 -6.19 22.66 2.75
N HIS A 211 -5.68 23.89 2.74
CA HIS A 211 -5.24 24.56 1.52
C HIS A 211 -4.05 23.85 0.86
N GLN A 212 -3.06 23.41 1.66
CA GLN A 212 -1.92 22.63 1.18
C GLN A 212 -2.38 21.29 0.59
N MET A 213 -3.30 20.58 1.26
CA MET A 213 -3.88 19.32 0.77
C MET A 213 -4.64 19.52 -0.55
N ALA A 214 -5.44 20.58 -0.67
CA ALA A 214 -6.14 20.91 -1.91
C ALA A 214 -5.17 21.22 -3.05
N THR A 215 -4.08 21.94 -2.76
CA THR A 215 -3.02 22.24 -3.74
C THR A 215 -2.29 20.97 -4.19
N LEU A 216 -1.98 20.06 -3.26
CA LEU A 216 -1.40 18.75 -3.57
C LEU A 216 -2.34 17.89 -4.42
N GLN A 217 -3.64 17.90 -4.12
CA GLN A 217 -4.64 17.18 -4.92
C GLN A 217 -4.74 17.74 -6.35
N ALA A 218 -4.59 19.05 -6.53
CA ALA A 218 -4.59 19.68 -7.85
C ALA A 218 -3.34 19.37 -8.68
N ALA A 219 -2.22 19.04 -8.04
CA ALA A 219 -0.98 18.66 -8.71
C ALA A 219 -1.15 17.39 -9.55
N SER A 220 -0.48 17.33 -10.71
CA SER A 220 -0.57 16.22 -11.67
C SER A 220 -0.14 14.87 -11.10
N ILE A 221 0.64 14.85 -10.02
CA ILE A 221 1.17 13.65 -9.37
C ILE A 221 0.06 12.87 -8.64
N CYS A 222 -1.00 13.54 -8.18
CA CYS A 222 -2.09 12.93 -7.40
C CYS A 222 -3.37 12.66 -8.19
N LYS A 223 -3.42 13.01 -9.49
CA LYS A 223 -4.53 12.66 -10.37
C LYS A 223 -4.40 11.18 -10.73
N LYS A 224 -5.15 10.32 -10.03
CA LYS A 224 -5.42 8.94 -10.45
C LYS A 224 -6.44 8.93 -11.58
#